data_AF-A0A352MXQ9-F1
#
_entry.id   AF-A0A352MXQ9-F1
#
_cell.length_a   1.000
_cell.length_b   1.000
_cell.length_c   1.000
_cell.angle_alpha   90.00
_cell.angle_beta   90.00
_cell.angle_gamma   90.00
#
_symmetry.space_group_name_H-M   'P 1'
#
loop_
_entity.id
_entity.type
_entity.pdbx_description
1 polymer ?
#
loop_
_entity_poly.entity_id
_entity_poly.type
_entity_poly.pdbx_seq_one_letter_code
_entity_poly.pdbx_strand_id
1 'polypeptide(L)'
;MEYMCKAMLINKADRYDVRGKRILNGKYKYYLTDLGLGQIKNVGKRPQLGAYLENIVYNELLSCGYDVKVGNLERAEIDFIATRFNEKIYIQVAYMLTDENVIDREFGAYEGIMDNYPKYVLSMDKFDFSQNGIIHKNVIDWLCEQKS
;
A
#
# COMPACT_ATOMS: atom_id res chain seq x y z
N MET A 1 -11.39 26.20 6.36
CA MET A 1 -11.17 24.97 5.59
C MET A 1 -9.77 24.39 5.88
N GLU A 2 -9.19 24.67 7.05
CA GLU A 2 -9.53 24.11 8.36
C GLU A 2 -8.85 22.77 8.59
N TYR A 3 -7.71 22.94 9.25
CA TYR A 3 -7.13 22.05 10.23
C TYR A 3 -6.50 20.75 9.70
N MET A 4 -5.17 20.85 9.63
CA MET A 4 -4.30 19.88 10.27
C MET A 4 -4.33 18.48 9.62
N CYS A 5 -3.54 18.38 8.56
CA CYS A 5 -2.61 17.27 8.34
C CYS A 5 -1.68 17.06 9.56
N LYS A 6 -2.25 16.89 10.76
CA LYS A 6 -1.54 16.53 11.97
C LYS A 6 -1.32 15.03 11.95
N ALA A 7 -0.03 14.71 11.88
CA ALA A 7 0.59 13.61 12.58
C ALA A 7 0.20 12.21 12.10
N MET A 8 0.96 11.67 11.16
CA MET A 8 1.50 10.30 11.18
C MET A 8 2.69 10.24 10.22
N LEU A 9 3.84 10.70 10.70
CA LEU A 9 5.00 11.04 9.87
C LEU A 9 6.19 10.06 10.05
N ILE A 10 6.16 9.14 11.04
CA ILE A 10 7.21 8.12 11.25
C ILE A 10 6.64 6.91 12.01
N ASN A 11 6.84 5.69 11.52
CA ASN A 11 6.74 4.45 12.31
C ASN A 11 8.01 3.60 12.17
N LYS A 12 8.56 3.14 13.30
CA LYS A 12 9.74 2.24 13.35
C LYS A 12 9.26 0.79 13.28
N ALA A 13 9.70 0.04 12.27
CA ALA A 13 9.42 -1.39 12.15
C ALA A 13 10.69 -2.22 12.35
N ASP A 14 10.67 -3.12 13.33
CA ASP A 14 11.76 -4.08 13.55
C ASP A 14 11.69 -5.22 12.54
N ARG A 15 12.85 -5.65 12.03
CA ARG A 15 12.94 -6.82 11.16
C ARG A 15 13.00 -8.10 11.99
N TYR A 16 12.02 -8.97 11.79
CA TYR A 16 11.94 -10.28 12.41
C TYR A 16 12.40 -11.38 11.43
N ASP A 17 13.42 -12.15 11.82
CA ASP A 17 13.86 -13.34 11.09
C ASP A 17 13.04 -14.55 11.55
N VAL A 18 12.10 -14.99 10.69
CA VAL A 18 11.19 -16.11 10.95
C VAL A 18 11.91 -17.46 11.03
N ARG A 19 13.06 -17.63 10.36
CA ARG A 19 13.86 -18.88 10.42
C ARG A 19 14.80 -18.91 11.61
N GLY A 20 15.37 -17.76 11.99
CA GLY A 20 16.33 -17.65 13.09
C GLY A 20 15.74 -17.34 14.47
N LYS A 21 14.44 -17.03 14.56
CA LYS A 21 13.72 -16.60 15.79
C LYS A 21 14.45 -15.53 16.59
N ARG A 22 15.05 -14.55 15.92
CA ARG A 22 15.80 -13.47 16.59
C ARG A 22 15.56 -12.10 15.95
N ILE A 23 15.64 -11.07 16.78
CA ILE A 23 15.67 -9.67 16.35
C ILE A 23 17.08 -9.39 15.83
N LEU A 24 17.19 -8.90 14.59
CA LEU A 24 18.47 -8.54 13.98
C LEU A 24 18.92 -7.16 14.49
N ASN A 25 19.71 -7.13 15.56
CA ASN A 25 20.29 -5.90 16.09
C ASN A 25 21.20 -5.22 15.05
N GLY A 26 20.94 -3.94 14.77
CA GLY A 26 21.74 -3.10 13.87
C GLY A 26 21.19 -2.90 12.45
N LYS A 27 20.03 -3.48 12.09
CA LYS A 27 19.35 -3.22 10.80
C LYS A 27 17.94 -2.68 11.01
N TYR A 28 17.85 -1.39 11.31
CA TYR A 28 16.59 -0.64 11.31
C TYR A 28 16.25 -0.15 9.91
N LYS A 29 14.97 -0.10 9.54
CA LYS A 29 14.48 0.69 8.42
C LYS A 29 13.78 1.94 8.97
N TYR A 30 14.17 3.10 8.47
CA TYR A 30 13.57 4.38 8.81
C TYR A 30 12.71 4.84 7.62
N TYR A 31 11.47 5.20 7.89
CA TYR A 31 10.57 5.83 6.93
C TYR A 31 10.25 7.22 7.46
N LEU A 32 10.70 8.24 6.75
CA LEU A 32 10.48 9.64 7.09
C LEU A 32 9.57 10.26 6.06
N THR A 33 8.59 10.98 6.56
CA THR A 33 7.90 12.01 5.83
C THR A 33 8.76 13.24 5.64
N ASP A 34 9.06 13.47 4.37
CA ASP A 34 9.39 14.74 3.72
C ASP A 34 10.31 15.71 4.46
N LEU A 35 11.59 15.69 4.07
CA LEU A 35 12.08 16.55 2.97
C LEU A 35 13.57 16.26 2.76
N GLY A 36 13.91 15.76 1.57
CA GLY A 36 15.30 15.73 1.10
C GLY A 36 16.04 14.40 1.28
N LEU A 37 16.33 13.78 0.12
CA LEU A 37 17.58 13.06 -0.15
C LEU A 37 17.91 11.87 0.75
N GLY A 38 17.67 10.66 0.22
CA GLY A 38 18.14 9.44 0.89
C GLY A 38 18.20 8.19 0.03
N GLN A 39 18.66 8.31 -1.23
CA GLN A 39 19.26 7.26 -2.07
C GLN A 39 19.12 5.81 -1.59
N ILE A 40 18.20 5.04 -2.19
CA ILE A 40 18.40 3.59 -2.33
C ILE A 40 18.01 3.15 -3.75
N LYS A 41 19.01 3.26 -4.64
CA LYS A 41 19.22 2.52 -5.90
C LYS A 41 18.21 2.69 -7.04
N ASN A 42 18.53 3.64 -7.93
CA ASN A 42 18.43 3.56 -9.40
C ASN A 42 17.32 2.67 -10.01
N VAL A 43 16.08 3.15 -10.12
CA VAL A 43 15.13 2.78 -11.21
C VAL A 43 14.06 3.88 -11.40
N GLY A 44 14.35 4.94 -12.16
CA GLY A 44 13.35 5.91 -12.65
C GLY A 44 12.55 6.73 -11.60
N LYS A 45 11.93 7.84 -12.02
CA LYS A 45 11.10 8.67 -11.11
C LYS A 45 9.73 8.04 -10.78
N ARG A 46 9.11 7.32 -11.72
CA ARG A 46 7.78 6.71 -11.54
C ARG A 46 7.76 5.53 -10.55
N PRO A 47 8.67 4.54 -10.65
CA PRO A 47 8.70 3.44 -9.67
C PRO A 47 8.94 3.94 -8.25
N GLN A 48 9.76 4.99 -8.09
CA GLN A 48 10.01 5.63 -6.80
C GLN A 48 8.74 6.26 -6.19
N LEU A 49 7.90 6.90 -7.00
CA LEU A 49 6.63 7.47 -6.54
C LEU A 49 5.62 6.39 -6.15
N GLY A 50 5.59 5.25 -6.86
CA GLY A 50 4.78 4.09 -6.48
C GLY A 50 5.15 3.56 -5.10
N ALA A 51 6.44 3.33 -4.86
CA ALA A 51 6.93 2.88 -3.56
C ALA A 51 6.63 3.88 -2.41
N TYR A 52 6.66 5.19 -2.67
CA TYR A 52 6.23 6.17 -1.67
C TYR A 52 4.74 6.08 -1.37
N LEU A 53 3.92 5.87 -2.40
CA LEU A 53 2.48 5.75 -2.23
C LEU A 53 2.10 4.49 -1.45
N GLU A 54 2.73 3.35 -1.76
CA GLU A 54 2.61 2.11 -0.98
C GLU A 54 2.91 2.35 0.51
N ASN A 55 4.02 3.05 0.82
CA ASN A 55 4.37 3.37 2.21
C ASN A 55 3.33 4.26 2.90
N ILE A 56 2.74 5.22 2.19
CA ILE A 56 1.68 6.08 2.73
C ILE A 56 0.44 5.24 3.07
N VAL A 57 -0.01 4.41 2.13
CA VAL A 57 -1.16 3.52 2.32
C VAL A 57 -0.92 2.55 3.48
N TYR A 58 0.27 1.97 3.57
CA TYR A 58 0.65 1.10 4.69
C TYR A 58 0.53 1.79 6.05
N ASN A 59 1.08 3.01 6.17
CA ASN A 59 1.02 3.76 7.42
C ASN A 59 -0.42 4.15 7.80
N GLU A 60 -1.24 4.52 6.81
CA GLU A 60 -2.66 4.82 7.06
C GLU A 60 -3.41 3.58 7.56
N LEU A 61 -3.21 2.41 6.93
CA LEU A 61 -3.83 1.16 7.39
C LEU A 61 -3.46 0.85 8.85
N LEU A 62 -2.19 1.01 9.23
CA LEU A 62 -1.76 0.85 10.62
C LEU A 62 -2.41 1.88 11.56
N SER A 63 -2.50 3.15 11.14
CA SER A 63 -3.18 4.22 11.87
C SER A 63 -4.65 3.88 12.17
N CYS A 64 -5.33 3.29 11.18
CA CYS A 64 -6.71 2.84 11.28
C CYS A 64 -6.88 1.53 12.10
N GLY A 65 -5.81 0.98 12.66
CA GLY A 65 -5.83 -0.21 13.51
C GLY A 65 -5.93 -1.53 12.75
N TYR A 66 -5.59 -1.56 11.47
CA TYR A 66 -5.48 -2.82 10.73
C TYR A 66 -4.19 -3.56 11.08
N ASP A 67 -4.28 -4.89 11.15
CA ASP A 67 -3.13 -5.78 11.02
C ASP A 67 -2.84 -5.97 9.52
N VAL A 68 -1.67 -5.53 9.06
CA VAL A 68 -1.33 -5.43 7.63
C VAL A 68 -0.22 -6.41 7.28
N LYS A 69 -0.46 -7.24 6.26
CA LYS A 69 0.50 -8.21 5.71
C LYS A 69 0.68 -8.01 4.21
N VAL A 70 1.82 -8.40 3.66
CA VAL A 70 2.03 -8.49 2.21
C VAL A 70 1.59 -9.88 1.75
N GLY A 71 0.80 -9.97 0.68
CA GLY A 71 0.31 -11.23 0.13
C GLY A 71 1.24 -11.76 -0.96
N ASN A 72 1.69 -13.01 -0.86
CA ASN A 72 2.48 -13.64 -1.92
C ASN A 72 1.68 -14.80 -2.52
N LEU A 73 1.32 -14.68 -3.80
CA LEU A 73 0.69 -15.72 -4.60
C LEU A 73 1.73 -16.29 -5.58
N GLU A 74 1.53 -17.51 -6.09
CA GLU A 74 2.50 -18.17 -7.00
C GLU A 74 2.90 -17.31 -8.21
N ARG A 75 2.04 -16.40 -8.65
CA ARG A 75 2.22 -15.58 -9.87
C ARG A 75 2.14 -14.07 -9.65
N ALA A 76 1.80 -13.62 -8.44
CA ALA A 76 1.60 -12.21 -8.15
C ALA A 76 1.88 -11.90 -6.67
N GLU A 77 2.26 -10.66 -6.39
CA GLU A 77 2.32 -10.12 -5.03
C GLU A 77 1.14 -9.14 -4.88
N ILE A 78 0.44 -9.23 -3.76
CA ILE A 78 -0.55 -8.24 -3.35
C ILE A 78 0.13 -7.36 -2.33
N ASP A 79 0.14 -6.04 -2.55
CA ASP A 79 0.87 -5.12 -1.69
C ASP A 79 0.40 -5.25 -0.24
N PHE A 80 -0.93 -5.21 0.00
CA PHE A 80 -1.49 -5.29 1.34
C PHE A 80 -2.72 -6.19 1.45
N ILE A 81 -2.71 -7.03 2.48
CA ILE A 81 -3.85 -7.71 3.07
C ILE A 81 -4.04 -7.10 4.44
N ALA A 82 -5.10 -6.31 4.61
CA ALA A 82 -5.39 -5.61 5.86
C ALA A 82 -6.59 -6.26 6.55
N THR A 83 -6.41 -6.63 7.81
CA THR A 83 -7.45 -7.27 8.63
C THR A 83 -7.70 -6.50 9.92
N ARG A 84 -8.95 -6.26 10.27
CA ARG A 84 -9.35 -5.58 11.51
C ARG A 84 -10.68 -6.14 12.00
N PHE A 85 -10.69 -6.78 13.17
CA PHE A 85 -11.86 -7.53 13.67
C PHE A 85 -12.36 -8.55 12.62
N ASN A 86 -13.59 -8.38 12.11
CA ASN A 86 -14.18 -9.20 11.06
C ASN A 86 -14.02 -8.61 9.65
N GLU A 87 -13.33 -7.48 9.52
CA GLU A 87 -13.04 -6.84 8.24
C GLU A 87 -11.73 -7.41 7.67
N LYS A 88 -11.75 -7.69 6.37
CA LYS A 88 -10.59 -8.01 5.57
C LYS A 88 -10.71 -7.28 4.25
N ILE A 89 -9.63 -6.64 3.83
CA ILE A 89 -9.54 -5.96 2.53
C ILE A 89 -8.20 -6.27 1.87
N TYR A 90 -8.20 -6.31 0.55
CA TYR A 90 -7.00 -6.44 -0.27
C TYR A 90 -6.73 -5.13 -0.99
N ILE A 91 -5.48 -4.68 -1.02
CA ILE A 91 -5.10 -3.41 -1.63
C ILE A 91 -3.86 -3.60 -2.49
N GLN A 92 -3.94 -3.07 -3.70
CA GLN A 92 -2.86 -2.92 -4.65
C GLN A 92 -2.70 -1.42 -4.93
N VAL A 93 -1.46 -0.93 -4.99
CA VAL A 93 -1.14 0.49 -5.07
C VAL A 93 -0.30 0.76 -6.32
N ALA A 94 -0.74 1.71 -7.13
CA ALA A 94 0.02 2.18 -8.29
C ALA A 94 0.10 3.70 -8.30
N TYR A 95 1.22 4.27 -8.76
CA TYR A 95 1.28 5.72 -8.92
C TYR A 95 0.30 6.21 -9.98
N MET A 96 0.32 5.61 -11.17
CA MET A 96 -0.59 5.89 -12.29
C MET A 96 -0.84 4.60 -13.09
N LEU A 97 -2.07 4.41 -13.56
CA LEU A 97 -2.50 3.35 -14.46
C LEU A 97 -2.29 3.78 -15.91
N THR A 98 -1.03 3.80 -16.35
CA THR A 98 -0.61 4.49 -17.59
C THR A 98 -1.02 3.83 -18.90
N ASP A 99 -1.24 2.52 -18.86
CA ASP A 99 -1.53 1.69 -20.02
C ASP A 99 -2.18 0.37 -19.57
N GLU A 100 -2.72 -0.36 -20.55
CA GLU A 100 -3.40 -1.63 -20.31
C GLU A 100 -2.51 -2.67 -19.60
N ASN A 101 -1.20 -2.70 -19.84
CA ASN A 101 -0.34 -3.68 -19.14
C ASN A 101 -0.23 -3.38 -17.64
N VAL A 102 -0.18 -2.11 -17.26
CA VAL A 102 -0.18 -1.71 -15.84
C VAL A 102 -1.53 -2.04 -15.23
N ILE A 103 -2.63 -1.71 -15.90
CA ILE A 103 -3.98 -2.04 -15.45
C ILE A 103 -4.13 -3.56 -15.25
N ASP A 104 -3.79 -4.36 -16.25
CA ASP A 104 -3.89 -5.81 -16.19
C ASP A 104 -3.04 -6.40 -15.08
N ARG A 105 -1.84 -5.85 -14.82
CA ARG A 105 -0.99 -6.28 -13.71
C ARG A 105 -1.62 -5.97 -12.34
N GLU A 106 -2.04 -4.73 -12.11
CA GLU A 106 -2.54 -4.32 -10.79
C GLU A 106 -3.89 -4.98 -10.47
N PHE A 107 -4.79 -5.10 -11.45
CA PHE A 107 -6.08 -5.76 -11.25
C PHE A 107 -5.93 -7.28 -11.27
N GLY A 108 -5.04 -7.82 -12.10
CA GLY A 108 -4.73 -9.24 -12.18
C GLY A 108 -4.03 -9.79 -10.94
N ALA A 109 -3.47 -8.94 -10.07
CA ALA A 109 -2.89 -9.35 -8.79
C ALA A 109 -3.88 -10.11 -7.89
N TYR A 110 -5.19 -9.95 -8.12
CA TYR A 110 -6.24 -10.63 -7.39
C TYR A 110 -6.71 -11.95 -8.01
N GLU A 111 -6.15 -12.35 -9.15
CA GLU A 111 -6.47 -13.61 -9.79
C GLU A 111 -6.17 -14.78 -8.82
N GLY A 112 -7.14 -15.67 -8.64
CA GLY A 112 -7.04 -16.81 -7.71
C GLY A 112 -7.51 -16.52 -6.27
N ILE A 113 -7.86 -15.28 -5.92
CA ILE A 113 -8.52 -14.98 -4.64
C ILE A 113 -10.02 -15.21 -4.78
N MET A 114 -10.49 -16.35 -4.26
CA MET A 114 -11.89 -16.79 -4.41
C MET A 114 -12.84 -16.28 -3.31
N ASP A 115 -12.37 -15.47 -2.37
CA ASP A 115 -13.24 -14.87 -1.36
C ASP A 115 -13.95 -13.61 -1.86
N ASN A 116 -14.98 -13.21 -1.12
CA ASN A 116 -15.82 -12.05 -1.44
C ASN A 116 -15.41 -10.78 -0.65
N TYR A 117 -14.22 -10.76 -0.07
CA TYR A 117 -13.75 -9.56 0.63
C TYR A 117 -13.40 -8.46 -0.38
N PRO A 118 -13.60 -7.17 -0.02
CA PRO A 118 -13.30 -6.05 -0.90
C PRO A 118 -11.84 -6.04 -1.38
N LYS A 119 -11.66 -5.68 -2.66
CA LYS A 119 -10.37 -5.61 -3.35
C LYS A 119 -10.24 -4.21 -3.96
N TYR A 120 -9.11 -3.55 -3.71
CA TYR A 120 -8.90 -2.15 -4.07
C TYR A 120 -7.64 -1.91 -4.87
N VAL A 121 -7.77 -1.24 -6.02
CA VAL A 121 -6.61 -0.63 -6.69
C VAL A 121 -6.60 0.86 -6.35
N LEU A 122 -5.59 1.31 -5.60
CA LEU A 122 -5.41 2.71 -5.23
C LEU A 122 -4.38 3.38 -6.13
N SER A 123 -4.70 4.54 -6.69
CA SER A 123 -3.76 5.29 -7.52
C SER A 123 -3.98 6.79 -7.52
N MET A 124 -3.14 7.57 -8.20
CA MET A 124 -3.34 9.01 -8.38
C MET A 124 -4.30 9.35 -9.53
N ASP A 125 -4.78 8.34 -10.27
CA ASP A 125 -5.71 8.54 -11.38
C ASP A 125 -7.06 9.08 -10.89
N LYS A 126 -7.64 9.99 -11.67
CA LYS A 126 -8.97 10.57 -11.41
C LYS A 126 -10.10 9.82 -12.12
N PHE A 127 -9.75 9.09 -13.17
CA PHE A 127 -10.72 8.26 -13.89
C PHE A 127 -10.93 6.97 -13.10
N ASP A 128 -12.16 6.49 -13.06
CA ASP A 128 -12.52 5.25 -12.38
C ASP A 128 -12.20 4.05 -13.29
N PHE A 129 -11.25 3.22 -12.85
CA PHE A 129 -10.85 1.99 -13.54
C PHE A 129 -11.49 0.73 -12.92
N SER A 130 -12.49 0.87 -12.05
CA SER A 130 -13.16 -0.27 -11.39
C SER A 130 -13.66 -1.28 -12.41
N GLN A 131 -13.35 -2.56 -12.18
CA GLN A 131 -13.72 -3.65 -13.08
C GLN A 131 -13.72 -4.99 -12.34
N ASN A 132 -14.50 -5.95 -12.82
CA ASN A 132 -14.52 -7.33 -12.30
C ASN A 132 -14.75 -7.43 -10.77
N GLY A 133 -15.51 -6.49 -10.19
CA GLY A 133 -15.76 -6.42 -8.74
C GLY A 133 -14.59 -5.87 -7.91
N ILE A 134 -13.51 -5.42 -8.55
CA ILE A 134 -12.39 -4.71 -7.94
C ILE A 134 -12.67 -3.21 -7.99
N ILE A 135 -12.51 -2.54 -6.86
CA ILE A 135 -12.82 -1.12 -6.70
C ILE A 135 -11.55 -0.32 -6.96
N HIS A 136 -11.58 0.57 -7.95
CA HIS A 136 -10.56 1.57 -8.11
C HIS A 136 -10.92 2.81 -7.29
N LYS A 137 -9.93 3.39 -6.62
CA LYS A 137 -10.08 4.70 -5.97
C LYS A 137 -8.86 5.57 -6.19
N ASN A 138 -9.11 6.87 -6.28
CA ASN A 138 -8.05 7.83 -6.08
C ASN A 138 -7.55 7.71 -4.63
N VAL A 139 -6.23 7.57 -4.47
CA VAL A 139 -5.59 7.35 -3.18
C VAL A 139 -5.77 8.54 -2.23
N ILE A 140 -5.84 9.77 -2.75
CA ILE A 140 -6.06 10.96 -1.91
C ILE A 140 -7.47 10.93 -1.34
N ASP A 141 -8.45 10.61 -2.18
CA ASP A 141 -9.86 10.51 -1.74
C ASP A 141 -10.01 9.38 -0.71
N TRP A 142 -9.38 8.23 -0.96
CA TRP A 142 -9.35 7.11 0.00
C TRP A 142 -8.76 7.50 1.36
N LEU A 143 -7.63 8.24 1.38
CA LEU A 143 -7.01 8.74 2.61
C LEU A 143 -7.90 9.74 3.36
N CYS A 144 -8.68 10.55 2.65
CA CYS A 144 -9.62 11.50 3.26
C CYS A 144 -10.83 10.80 3.90
N GLU A 145 -11.34 9.73 3.27
CA GLU A 145 -12.45 8.93 3.79
C GLU A 145 -12.12 8.25 5.12
N GLN A 146 -10.88 7.81 5.35
CA GLN A 146 -10.49 7.10 6.58
C GLN A 146 -10.51 7.97 7.85
N LYS A 147 -10.56 9.30 7.69
CA LYS A 147 -10.49 10.27 8.80
C LYS A 147 -11.87 10.74 9.29
N SER A 148 -12.95 10.23 8.69
CA SER A 148 -14.33 10.60 9.00
C SER A 148 -14.99 9.69 10.03
#